data_AF-A0A3N1QJF6-F1
#
_entry.id   AF-A0A3N1QJF6-F1
#
_cell.length_a   1.000
_cell.length_b   1.000
_cell.length_c   1.000
_cell.angle_alpha   90.00
_cell.angle_beta   90.00
_cell.angle_gamma   90.00
#
_symmetry.space_group_name_H-M   'P 1'
#
loop_
_entity.id
_entity.type
_entity.pdbx_description
1 polymer ?
#
loop_
_entity_poly.entity_id
_entity_poly.type
_entity_poly.pdbx_seq_one_letter_code
_entity_poly.pdbx_strand_id
1 'polypeptide(L)'
;MSSTSRFAGGRLMVVAFEGWNDAGEAASNVARSLVETLELTTLAELDGEAYIDFQFNRPMAARDEDGNSTLVWPRILLHGPASAASPVEGADDSLFVLLGAEPSRSWRSFAAEIVDLVDVHDIAGVVFLGAMLADVPHTRPISLYVGSENPDVRAELLVERSTYEGPVGILSVLSQSIEAAGVPTVSIWASVPHYVHNAPSPKASLAILEKVEEITGVEVPRGDLVEEAAAWESGIDALAADDEDMAGYIEQLEQARDTVDSPEASGEAIAQEFERYLRKRDGKSGDDPWRPPAA
;
A
#
# COMPACT_ATOMS: atom_id res chain seq x y z
N MET A 1 18.44 -20.79 -0.50
CA MET A 1 19.48 -19.74 -0.50
C MET A 1 18.71 -18.45 -0.36
N SER A 2 18.74 -17.82 0.83
CA SER A 2 18.01 -16.58 1.08
C SER A 2 18.55 -15.52 0.12
N SER A 3 17.74 -15.14 -0.87
CA SER A 3 18.03 -14.00 -1.74
C SER A 3 17.73 -12.77 -0.90
N THR A 4 18.74 -12.23 -0.21
CA THR A 4 18.60 -10.93 0.44
C THR A 4 18.18 -9.93 -0.63
N SER A 5 16.97 -9.39 -0.50
CA SER A 5 16.44 -8.34 -1.37
C SER A 5 17.48 -7.22 -1.47
N ARG A 6 17.86 -6.82 -2.69
CA ARG A 6 18.79 -5.69 -2.86
C ARG A 6 18.11 -4.38 -2.49
N PHE A 7 16.79 -4.31 -2.68
CA PHE A 7 15.97 -3.21 -2.22
C PHE A 7 16.03 -3.07 -0.69
N ALA A 8 15.86 -4.17 0.05
CA ALA A 8 15.91 -4.18 1.52
C ALA A 8 17.32 -4.27 2.13
N GLY A 9 18.37 -4.13 1.33
CA GLY A 9 19.76 -4.29 1.78
C GLY A 9 20.37 -3.06 2.48
N GLY A 10 19.67 -1.94 2.53
CA GLY A 10 20.13 -0.68 3.12
C GLY A 10 19.09 -0.04 4.05
N ARG A 11 19.21 1.27 4.27
CA ARG A 11 18.21 2.01 5.04
C ARG A 11 16.93 2.17 4.23
N LEU A 12 15.81 1.82 4.83
CA LEU A 12 14.50 1.91 4.20
C LEU A 12 13.70 3.03 4.84
N MET A 13 12.88 3.71 4.06
CA MET A 13 11.88 4.64 4.57
C MET A 13 10.48 4.16 4.21
N VAL A 14 9.64 3.94 5.22
CA VAL A 14 8.20 3.74 5.05
C VAL A 14 7.50 5.10 5.08
N VAL A 15 6.61 5.36 4.14
CA VAL A 15 5.90 6.64 4.03
C VAL A 15 4.41 6.38 4.03
N ALA A 16 3.68 7.02 4.95
CA ALA A 16 2.22 7.01 5.00
C ALA A 16 1.70 8.41 5.31
N PHE A 17 0.66 8.84 4.60
CA PHE A 17 -0.03 10.11 4.88
C PHE A 17 -1.50 9.87 5.19
N GLU A 18 -1.97 10.51 6.24
CA GLU A 18 -3.39 10.58 6.59
C GLU A 18 -4.16 11.38 5.51
N GLY A 19 -5.45 11.10 5.38
CA GLY A 19 -6.35 11.83 4.48
C GLY A 19 -6.74 11.03 3.24
N TRP A 20 -6.61 11.62 2.04
CA TRP A 20 -7.17 11.05 0.81
C TRP A 20 -6.57 9.70 0.42
N ASN A 21 -5.30 9.46 0.79
CA ASN A 21 -4.57 8.23 0.47
C ASN A 21 -4.75 7.11 1.50
N ASP A 22 -5.61 7.27 2.52
CA ASP A 22 -5.61 6.41 3.70
C ASP A 22 -7.03 5.96 4.12
N ALA A 23 -7.70 5.24 3.23
CA ALA A 23 -9.00 4.65 3.52
C ALA A 23 -8.94 3.74 4.76
N GLY A 24 -9.87 3.96 5.70
CA GLY A 24 -9.91 3.22 6.95
C GLY A 24 -8.70 3.46 7.87
N GLU A 25 -7.94 4.54 7.67
CA GLU A 25 -6.73 4.85 8.43
C GLU A 25 -5.69 3.71 8.41
N ALA A 26 -5.74 2.84 7.39
CA ALA A 26 -5.02 1.59 7.37
C ALA A 26 -3.49 1.78 7.25
N ALA A 27 -3.06 2.65 6.33
CA ALA A 27 -1.65 2.92 6.09
C ALA A 27 -1.01 3.71 7.24
N SER A 28 -1.69 4.75 7.74
CA SER A 28 -1.16 5.54 8.87
C SER A 28 -1.08 4.72 10.16
N ASN A 29 -2.02 3.80 10.40
CA ASN A 29 -1.97 2.89 11.55
C ASN A 29 -0.77 1.94 11.49
N VAL A 30 -0.44 1.40 10.31
CA VAL A 30 0.78 0.58 10.13
C VAL A 30 2.03 1.42 10.39
N ALA A 31 2.13 2.62 9.81
CA ALA A 31 3.27 3.50 10.04
C ALA A 31 3.42 3.87 11.52
N ARG A 32 2.32 4.14 12.24
CA ARG A 32 2.33 4.43 13.68
C ARG A 32 2.78 3.23 14.49
N SER A 33 2.28 2.04 14.16
CA SER A 33 2.68 0.79 14.79
C SER A 33 4.18 0.52 14.63
N LEU A 34 4.75 0.78 13.45
CA LEU A 34 6.20 0.70 13.21
C LEU A 34 6.99 1.67 14.10
N VAL A 35 6.55 2.93 14.20
CA VAL A 35 7.19 3.94 15.07
C VAL A 35 7.17 3.50 16.53
N GLU A 36 6.03 3.00 17.02
CA GLU A 36 5.87 2.58 18.42
C GLU A 36 6.64 1.30 18.73
N THR A 37 6.56 0.30 17.86
CA THR A 37 7.17 -1.02 18.08
C THR A 37 8.68 -0.97 18.04
N LEU A 38 9.23 -0.22 17.09
CA LEU A 38 10.68 -0.09 16.90
C LEU A 38 11.26 1.06 17.74
N GLU A 39 10.44 1.68 18.60
CA GLU A 39 10.81 2.79 19.48
C GLU A 39 11.52 3.94 18.71
N LEU A 40 11.02 4.25 17.51
CA LEU A 40 11.65 5.23 16.63
C LEU A 40 11.52 6.65 17.20
N THR A 41 12.63 7.38 17.16
CA THR A 41 12.69 8.77 17.63
C THR A 41 12.33 9.74 16.51
N THR A 42 11.67 10.85 16.84
CA THR A 42 11.45 11.93 15.87
C THR A 42 12.78 12.62 15.53
N LEU A 43 13.16 12.56 14.26
CA LEU A 43 14.39 13.16 13.73
C LEU A 43 14.13 14.55 13.14
N ALA A 44 12.99 14.72 12.48
CA ALA A 44 12.58 16.00 11.90
C ALA A 44 11.05 16.18 11.95
N GLU A 45 10.63 17.43 12.04
CA GLU A 45 9.24 17.86 11.85
C GLU A 45 9.23 18.85 10.69
N LEU A 46 8.46 18.57 9.64
CA LEU A 46 8.32 19.49 8.52
C LEU A 46 7.40 20.65 8.91
N ASP A 47 7.64 21.82 8.31
CA ASP A 47 6.89 23.04 8.60
C ASP A 47 5.42 22.90 8.18
N GLY A 48 4.55 22.58 9.15
CA GLY A 48 3.12 22.48 8.97
C GLY A 48 2.49 23.78 8.42
N GLU A 49 3.03 24.95 8.75
CA GLU A 49 2.52 26.22 8.22
C GLU A 49 2.87 26.42 6.74
N ALA A 50 3.90 25.75 6.21
CA ALA A 50 4.24 25.83 4.79
C ALA A 50 3.35 24.91 3.94
N TYR A 51 2.96 23.77 4.49
CA TYR A 51 2.42 22.64 3.72
C TYR A 51 0.96 22.30 4.02
N ILE A 52 0.49 22.52 5.25
CA ILE A 52 -0.84 22.11 5.69
C ILE A 52 -1.81 23.29 5.57
N ASP A 53 -3.02 23.03 5.07
CA ASP A 53 -4.14 23.96 5.20
C ASP A 53 -4.91 23.64 6.49
N PHE A 54 -4.78 24.51 7.50
CA PHE A 54 -5.45 24.33 8.80
C PHE A 54 -6.98 24.53 8.77
N GLN A 55 -7.57 24.94 7.64
CA GLN A 55 -9.02 24.90 7.47
C GLN A 55 -9.52 23.50 7.15
N PHE A 56 -8.72 22.71 6.44
CA PHE A 56 -8.97 21.31 6.14
C PHE A 56 -8.50 20.40 7.27
N ASN A 57 -7.25 20.53 7.69
CA ASN A 57 -6.67 19.77 8.80
C ASN A 57 -6.62 20.64 10.05
N ARG A 58 -7.72 20.66 10.82
CA ARG A 58 -7.84 21.56 11.97
C ARG A 58 -7.02 21.08 13.16
N PRO A 59 -6.38 21.99 13.92
CA PRO A 59 -5.82 21.66 15.22
C PRO A 59 -6.90 21.18 16.18
N MET A 60 -6.57 20.23 17.03
CA MET A 60 -7.47 19.69 18.04
C MET A 60 -7.14 20.25 19.42
N ALA A 61 -8.17 20.56 20.20
CA ALA A 61 -7.99 20.87 21.62
C ALA A 61 -7.76 19.56 22.38
N ALA A 62 -6.70 19.52 23.19
CA ALA A 62 -6.36 18.40 24.05
C ALA A 62 -6.07 18.89 25.47
N ARG A 63 -5.79 17.95 26.37
CA ARG A 63 -5.27 18.24 27.70
C ARG A 63 -3.92 17.58 27.89
N ASP A 64 -2.99 18.29 28.53
CA ASP A 64 -1.74 17.69 28.98
C ASP A 64 -1.95 16.82 30.23
N GLU A 65 -0.89 16.18 30.71
CA GLU A 65 -0.93 15.31 31.90
C GLU A 65 -1.37 16.06 33.17
N ASP A 66 -1.13 17.38 33.22
CA ASP A 66 -1.54 18.27 34.31
C ASP A 66 -2.99 18.79 34.15
N GLY A 67 -3.66 18.44 33.05
CA GLY A 67 -5.04 18.83 32.73
C GLY A 67 -5.20 20.22 32.11
N ASN A 68 -4.12 20.90 31.76
CA ASN A 68 -4.17 22.20 31.08
C ASN A 68 -4.59 22.03 29.62
N SER A 69 -5.31 23.01 29.10
CA SER A 69 -5.70 23.03 27.68
C SER A 69 -4.47 23.24 26.80
N THR A 70 -4.27 22.35 25.84
CA THR A 70 -3.25 22.48 24.80
C THR A 70 -3.87 22.31 23.41
N LEU A 71 -3.14 22.73 22.37
CA LEU A 71 -3.52 22.52 20.98
C LEU A 71 -2.57 21.51 20.35
N VAL A 72 -3.14 20.45 19.77
CA VAL A 72 -2.42 19.49 18.94
C VAL A 72 -2.60 19.91 17.50
N TRP A 73 -1.52 20.41 16.91
CA TRP A 73 -1.46 20.75 15.50
C TRP A 73 -1.23 19.49 14.66
N PRO A 74 -1.79 19.40 13.44
CA PRO A 74 -1.40 18.35 12.51
C PRO A 74 0.07 18.53 12.13
N ARG A 75 0.81 17.42 12.06
CA ARG A 75 2.26 17.41 11.83
C ARG A 75 2.62 16.45 10.71
N ILE A 76 3.82 16.62 10.19
CA ILE A 76 4.48 15.64 9.32
C ILE A 76 5.85 15.39 9.93
N LEU A 77 6.08 14.17 10.38
CA LEU A 77 7.22 13.78 11.19
C LEU A 77 8.03 12.71 10.47
N LEU A 78 9.34 12.91 10.43
CA LEU A 78 10.29 11.86 10.10
C LEU A 78 10.78 11.23 11.41
N HIS A 79 10.59 9.92 11.50
CA HIS A 79 11.07 9.08 12.58
C HIS A 79 12.18 8.16 12.09
N GLY A 80 13.10 7.81 12.99
CA GLY A 80 14.15 6.83 12.73
C GLY A 80 14.88 6.41 14.00
N PRO A 81 15.85 5.50 13.88
CA PRO A 81 16.54 4.92 15.03
C PRO A 81 17.35 5.98 15.77
N ALA A 82 17.33 5.92 17.11
CA ALA A 82 18.05 6.87 17.97
C ALA A 82 19.56 6.93 17.68
N SER A 83 20.14 5.85 17.14
CA SER A 83 21.55 5.69 16.79
C SER A 83 21.82 5.77 15.28
N ALA A 84 21.06 6.56 14.51
CA ALA A 84 21.24 6.71 13.06
C ALA A 84 22.65 7.15 12.58
N ALA A 85 23.60 7.42 13.50
CA ALA A 85 25.02 7.66 13.22
C ALA A 85 25.92 6.40 13.29
N SER A 86 25.39 5.24 13.69
CA SER A 86 26.12 3.98 13.83
C SER A 86 25.95 3.07 12.61
N PRO A 87 26.88 2.12 12.36
CA PRO A 87 26.70 1.07 11.37
C PRO A 87 25.40 0.29 11.65
N VAL A 88 24.68 -0.07 10.59
CA VAL A 88 23.43 -0.83 10.67
C VAL A 88 23.71 -2.22 11.25
N GLU A 89 23.22 -2.53 12.45
CA GLU A 89 23.35 -3.84 13.11
C GLU A 89 21.99 -4.56 13.21
N GLY A 90 21.28 -4.71 12.08
CA GLY A 90 20.00 -5.42 12.02
C GLY A 90 19.01 -4.79 11.05
N ALA A 91 17.86 -5.42 10.83
CA ALA A 91 16.76 -4.83 10.04
C ALA A 91 16.09 -3.65 10.78
N ASP A 92 16.05 -3.70 12.11
CA ASP A 92 15.37 -2.69 12.93
C ASP A 92 16.15 -1.36 12.98
N ASP A 93 17.48 -1.41 12.87
CA ASP A 93 18.37 -0.24 12.85
C ASP A 93 18.43 0.47 11.48
N SER A 94 17.67 -0.01 10.49
CA SER A 94 17.68 0.53 9.13
C SER A 94 16.35 1.17 8.72
N LEU A 95 15.31 1.12 9.54
CA LEU A 95 13.98 1.62 9.18
C LEU A 95 13.73 3.06 9.64
N PHE A 96 13.26 3.87 8.69
CA PHE A 96 12.76 5.22 8.90
C PHE A 96 11.26 5.24 8.58
N VAL A 97 10.53 6.14 9.21
CA VAL A 97 9.09 6.30 8.96
C VAL A 97 8.77 7.78 8.78
N LEU A 98 8.22 8.16 7.63
CA LEU A 98 7.62 9.46 7.39
C LEU A 98 6.10 9.33 7.55
N LEU A 99 5.54 10.00 8.55
CA LEU A 99 4.13 9.91 8.90
C LEU A 99 3.55 11.31 9.16
N GLY A 100 2.33 11.57 8.66
CA GLY A 100 1.58 12.76 9.04
C GLY A 100 0.41 13.08 8.13
N ALA A 101 -0.10 14.30 8.22
CA ALA A 101 -1.15 14.79 7.34
C ALA A 101 -0.62 14.98 5.91
N GLU A 102 -1.40 14.60 4.89
CA GLU A 102 -1.06 14.92 3.50
C GLU A 102 -0.91 16.46 3.32
N PRO A 103 0.21 16.95 2.75
CA PRO A 103 0.36 18.37 2.48
C PRO A 103 -0.75 18.85 1.55
N SER A 104 -1.32 20.02 1.81
CA SER A 104 -2.42 20.58 1.01
C SER A 104 -1.93 21.49 -0.11
N ARG A 105 -0.67 21.93 -0.07
CA ARG A 105 -0.07 22.87 -1.03
C ARG A 105 1.44 22.68 -1.15
N SER A 106 2.03 23.41 -2.09
CA SER A 106 3.49 23.48 -2.27
C SER A 106 4.17 22.12 -2.50
N TRP A 107 3.46 21.16 -3.11
CA TRP A 107 3.93 19.77 -3.27
C TRP A 107 5.31 19.62 -3.93
N ARG A 108 5.67 20.50 -4.87
CA ARG A 108 6.99 20.48 -5.50
C ARG A 108 8.11 20.84 -4.52
N SER A 109 7.87 21.82 -3.65
CA SER A 109 8.82 22.22 -2.61
C SER A 109 8.90 21.15 -1.51
N PHE A 110 7.74 20.63 -1.09
CA PHE A 110 7.67 19.53 -0.15
C PHE A 110 8.45 18.30 -0.65
N ALA A 111 8.23 17.90 -1.91
CA ALA A 111 8.94 16.77 -2.49
C ALA A 111 10.46 16.98 -2.56
N ALA A 112 10.92 18.20 -2.85
CA ALA A 112 12.34 18.53 -2.80
C ALA A 112 12.91 18.39 -1.38
N GLU A 113 12.20 18.87 -0.37
CA GLU A 113 12.62 18.74 1.04
C GLU A 113 12.65 17.27 1.50
N ILE A 114 11.70 16.45 1.06
CA ILE A 114 11.73 15.00 1.32
C ILE A 114 12.91 14.33 0.62
N VAL A 115 13.24 14.72 -0.62
CA VAL A 115 14.44 14.21 -1.32
C VAL A 115 15.72 14.59 -0.56
N ASP A 116 15.81 15.80 -0.02
CA ASP A 116 16.93 16.22 0.81
C ASP A 116 17.04 15.36 2.09
N LEU A 117 15.91 15.03 2.73
CA LEU A 117 15.89 14.13 3.90
C LEU A 117 16.30 12.70 3.54
N VAL A 118 15.88 12.20 2.38
CA VAL A 118 16.29 10.88 1.84
C VAL A 118 17.81 10.82 1.68
N ASP A 119 18.43 11.88 1.13
CA ASP A 119 19.89 11.98 0.96
C ASP A 119 20.61 12.11 2.31
N VAL A 120 20.16 13.01 3.19
CA VAL A 120 20.75 13.24 4.52
C VAL A 120 20.79 11.98 5.37
N HIS A 121 19.77 11.13 5.27
CA HIS A 121 19.67 9.90 6.04
C HIS A 121 20.19 8.66 5.31
N ASP A 122 20.73 8.81 4.09
CA ASP A 122 21.26 7.72 3.27
C ASP A 122 20.23 6.61 3.04
N ILE A 123 18.99 7.00 2.71
CA ILE A 123 17.89 6.09 2.45
C ILE A 123 18.12 5.40 1.09
N ALA A 124 18.21 4.08 1.12
CA ALA A 124 18.47 3.22 -0.04
C ALA A 124 17.20 2.78 -0.76
N GLY A 125 16.03 2.86 -0.12
CA GLY A 125 14.75 2.49 -0.73
C GLY A 125 13.55 3.03 0.04
N VAL A 126 12.44 3.27 -0.66
CA VAL A 126 11.23 3.85 -0.06
C VAL A 126 10.01 2.98 -0.33
N VAL A 127 9.24 2.69 0.72
CA VAL A 127 7.97 1.95 0.67
C VAL A 127 6.83 2.91 0.97
N PHE A 128 6.01 3.22 -0.03
CA PHE A 128 4.80 4.04 0.13
C PHE A 128 3.61 3.17 0.51
N LEU A 129 2.89 3.56 1.55
CA LEU A 129 1.68 2.89 2.01
C LEU A 129 0.47 3.76 1.68
N GLY A 130 -0.56 3.13 1.12
CA GLY A 130 -1.85 3.75 0.88
C GLY A 130 -2.99 2.76 1.04
N ALA A 131 -4.20 3.29 1.15
CA ALA A 131 -5.43 2.54 1.15
C ALA A 131 -6.51 3.33 0.42
N MET A 132 -7.33 2.64 -0.36
CA MET A 132 -8.38 3.25 -1.19
C MET A 132 -9.70 2.51 -1.02
N LEU A 133 -10.80 3.24 -1.11
CA LEU A 133 -12.12 2.63 -1.17
C LEU A 133 -12.30 1.94 -2.53
N ALA A 134 -12.82 0.71 -2.51
CA ALA A 134 -13.00 -0.13 -3.68
C ALA A 134 -14.26 -0.99 -3.61
N ASP A 135 -14.66 -1.52 -4.76
CA ASP A 135 -15.73 -2.51 -4.90
C ASP A 135 -15.19 -3.90 -4.56
N VAL A 136 -14.94 -4.12 -3.27
CA VAL A 136 -14.42 -5.39 -2.74
C VAL A 136 -15.27 -5.87 -1.54
N PRO A 137 -15.44 -7.19 -1.38
CA PRO A 137 -16.17 -7.73 -0.24
C PRO A 137 -15.28 -7.74 1.01
N HIS A 138 -15.85 -7.37 2.16
CA HIS A 138 -15.14 -7.42 3.46
C HIS A 138 -14.93 -8.86 3.97
N THR A 139 -15.65 -9.84 3.42
CA THR A 139 -15.64 -11.27 3.75
C THR A 139 -14.56 -12.08 3.01
N ARG A 140 -13.67 -11.41 2.26
CA ARG A 140 -12.50 -12.02 1.58
C ARG A 140 -11.21 -11.38 2.08
N PRO A 141 -10.03 -11.97 1.80
CA PRO A 141 -8.75 -11.32 2.09
C PRO A 141 -8.66 -9.93 1.46
N ILE A 142 -8.04 -8.99 2.16
CA ILE A 142 -7.84 -7.63 1.63
C ILE A 142 -6.94 -7.72 0.41
N SER A 143 -7.41 -7.12 -0.69
CA SER A 143 -6.64 -7.07 -1.93
C SER A 143 -5.58 -5.98 -1.81
N LEU A 144 -4.33 -6.36 -2.05
CA LEU A 144 -3.21 -5.44 -2.11
C LEU A 144 -2.76 -5.26 -3.56
N TYR A 145 -2.61 -4.01 -3.98
CA TYR A 145 -1.88 -3.67 -5.19
C TYR A 145 -0.47 -3.25 -4.80
N VAL A 146 0.52 -4.00 -5.27
CA VAL A 146 1.94 -3.66 -5.07
C VAL A 146 2.54 -3.35 -6.43
N GLY A 147 3.23 -2.22 -6.53
CA GLY A 147 3.81 -1.78 -7.79
C GLY A 147 4.98 -0.83 -7.62
N SER A 148 5.82 -0.76 -8.65
CA SER A 148 7.01 0.07 -8.69
C SER A 148 7.31 0.61 -10.09
N GLU A 149 7.72 1.86 -10.17
CA GLU A 149 8.25 2.46 -11.40
C GLU A 149 9.68 1.98 -11.70
N ASN A 150 10.39 1.46 -10.70
CA ASN A 150 11.75 0.98 -10.84
C ASN A 150 11.81 -0.44 -11.46
N PRO A 151 12.50 -0.65 -12.60
CA PRO A 151 12.56 -1.95 -13.26
C PRO A 151 13.28 -3.03 -12.44
N ASP A 152 14.28 -2.67 -11.64
CA ASP A 152 15.03 -3.63 -10.84
C ASP A 152 14.18 -4.12 -9.65
N VAL A 153 13.46 -3.21 -8.99
CA VAL A 153 12.49 -3.56 -7.93
C VAL A 153 11.37 -4.44 -8.48
N ARG A 154 10.83 -4.13 -9.67
CA ARG A 154 9.82 -4.97 -10.33
C ARG A 154 10.31 -6.40 -10.57
N ALA A 155 11.52 -6.54 -11.10
CA ALA A 155 12.11 -7.85 -11.37
C ALA A 155 12.38 -8.63 -10.07
N GLU A 156 12.79 -7.94 -9.01
CA GLU A 156 13.11 -8.54 -7.71
C GLU A 156 11.86 -8.99 -6.94
N LEU A 157 10.84 -8.13 -6.86
CA LEU A 157 9.62 -8.37 -6.09
C LEU A 157 8.50 -9.03 -6.90
N LEU A 158 8.72 -9.27 -8.20
CA LEU A 158 7.72 -9.80 -9.15
C LEU A 158 6.43 -8.94 -9.17
N VAL A 159 6.61 -7.62 -9.19
CA VAL A 159 5.51 -6.64 -9.23
C VAL A 159 5.50 -5.88 -10.56
N GLU A 160 4.35 -5.32 -10.89
CA GLU A 160 4.15 -4.59 -12.14
C GLU A 160 4.26 -3.06 -11.94
N ARG A 161 4.36 -2.34 -13.05
CA ARG A 161 4.23 -0.87 -13.05
C ARG A 161 2.77 -0.47 -13.04
N SER A 162 2.46 0.69 -12.49
CA SER A 162 1.09 1.22 -12.58
C SER A 162 0.76 1.61 -14.02
N THR A 163 -0.48 1.35 -14.43
CA THR A 163 -1.04 1.84 -15.70
C THR A 163 -2.09 2.93 -15.47
N TYR A 164 -2.21 3.42 -14.24
CA TYR A 164 -3.22 4.39 -13.85
C TYR A 164 -2.99 5.76 -14.51
N GLU A 165 -4.06 6.32 -15.08
CA GLU A 165 -4.11 7.70 -15.56
C GLU A 165 -5.28 8.41 -14.88
N GLY A 166 -4.98 9.47 -14.11
CA GLY A 166 -5.99 10.23 -13.38
C GLY A 166 -5.40 11.12 -12.28
N PRO A 167 -6.26 11.69 -11.42
CA PRO A 167 -5.82 12.44 -10.24
C PRO A 167 -4.99 11.57 -9.30
N VAL A 168 -3.93 12.14 -8.75
CA VAL A 168 -3.02 11.45 -7.82
C VAL A 168 -2.86 12.26 -6.53
N GLY A 169 -2.52 11.57 -5.44
CA GLY A 169 -2.13 12.16 -4.17
C GLY A 169 -0.63 12.46 -4.09
N ILE A 170 -0.19 12.92 -2.91
CA ILE A 170 1.22 13.26 -2.66
C ILE A 170 2.17 12.08 -2.87
N LEU A 171 1.73 10.85 -2.58
CA LEU A 171 2.56 9.64 -2.66
C LEU A 171 3.16 9.46 -4.06
N SER A 172 2.37 9.69 -5.12
CA SER A 172 2.84 9.60 -6.50
C SER A 172 3.86 10.68 -6.85
N VAL A 173 3.70 11.89 -6.30
CA VAL A 173 4.63 13.01 -6.53
C VAL A 173 5.97 12.75 -5.83
N LEU A 174 5.93 12.21 -4.61
CA LEU A 174 7.13 11.80 -3.89
C LEU A 174 7.82 10.65 -4.60
N SER A 175 7.09 9.60 -4.99
CA SER A 175 7.66 8.46 -5.71
C SER A 175 8.41 8.91 -6.96
N GLN A 176 7.79 9.76 -7.80
CA GLN A 176 8.46 10.28 -8.99
C GLN A 176 9.70 11.12 -8.67
N SER A 177 9.65 11.95 -7.62
CA SER A 177 10.76 12.84 -7.24
C SER A 177 11.94 12.06 -6.66
N ILE A 178 11.67 11.04 -5.84
CA ILE A 178 12.68 10.17 -5.21
C ILE A 178 13.33 9.24 -6.24
N GLU A 179 12.54 8.65 -7.15
CA GLU A 179 13.10 7.87 -8.27
C GLU A 179 13.99 8.73 -9.18
N ALA A 180 13.59 9.98 -9.43
CA ALA A 180 14.41 10.92 -10.21
C ALA A 180 15.74 11.28 -9.51
N ALA A 181 15.79 11.16 -8.18
CA ALA A 181 17.00 11.29 -7.37
C ALA A 181 17.83 9.99 -7.30
N GLY A 182 17.36 8.90 -7.91
CA GLY A 182 18.07 7.62 -8.01
C GLY A 182 17.80 6.65 -6.86
N VAL A 183 16.82 6.93 -6.00
CA VAL A 183 16.41 6.02 -4.91
C VAL A 183 15.19 5.22 -5.35
N PRO A 184 15.26 3.87 -5.36
CA PRO A 184 14.14 3.03 -5.78
C PRO A 184 12.96 3.13 -4.82
N THR A 185 11.75 3.01 -5.38
CA THR A 185 10.50 3.10 -4.65
C THR A 185 9.59 1.91 -4.94
N VAL A 186 8.76 1.53 -3.96
CA VAL A 186 7.65 0.59 -4.14
C VAL A 186 6.42 1.14 -3.41
N SER A 187 5.24 0.85 -3.92
CA SER A 187 3.98 1.24 -3.29
C SER A 187 3.13 0.01 -2.95
N ILE A 188 2.44 0.05 -1.81
CA ILE A 188 1.48 -0.93 -1.34
C ILE A 188 0.14 -0.21 -1.14
N TRP A 189 -0.89 -0.63 -1.85
CA TRP A 189 -2.24 -0.06 -1.76
C TRP A 189 -3.26 -1.12 -1.34
N ALA A 190 -3.93 -0.89 -0.21
CA ALA A 190 -5.02 -1.76 0.23
C ALA A 190 -6.38 -1.33 -0.33
N SER A 191 -7.14 -2.29 -0.84
CA SER A 191 -8.54 -2.08 -1.22
C SER A 191 -9.46 -2.27 -0.02
N VAL A 192 -10.01 -1.17 0.47
CA VAL A 192 -10.97 -1.14 1.58
C VAL A 192 -12.40 -1.13 1.01
N PRO A 193 -13.32 -1.98 1.49
CA PRO A 193 -14.71 -1.96 1.03
C PRO A 193 -15.35 -0.58 1.22
N HIS A 194 -15.87 0.02 0.13
CA HIS A 194 -16.39 1.40 0.16
C HIS A 194 -17.62 1.59 1.06
N TYR A 195 -18.39 0.54 1.32
CA TYR A 195 -19.58 0.60 2.18
C TYR A 195 -19.22 0.58 3.68
N VAL A 196 -17.97 0.30 4.02
CA VAL A 196 -17.49 0.35 5.41
C VAL A 196 -16.94 1.73 5.70
N HIS A 197 -17.70 2.50 6.48
CA HIS A 197 -17.38 3.89 6.81
C HIS A 197 -16.71 4.05 8.18
N ASN A 198 -16.58 2.97 8.96
CA ASN A 198 -15.97 3.02 10.29
C ASN A 198 -14.45 2.89 10.15
N ALA A 199 -13.75 4.01 10.26
CA ALA A 199 -12.32 4.01 10.57
C ALA A 199 -12.12 3.73 12.08
N PRO A 200 -11.05 3.01 12.47
CA PRO A 200 -10.05 2.39 11.59
C PRO A 200 -10.52 1.06 10.96
N SER A 201 -9.80 0.57 9.95
CA SER A 201 -9.90 -0.80 9.40
C SER A 201 -8.69 -1.63 9.85
N PRO A 202 -8.81 -2.42 10.94
CA PRO A 202 -7.73 -3.28 11.42
C PRO A 202 -7.37 -4.37 10.42
N LYS A 203 -8.36 -4.90 9.69
CA LYS A 203 -8.14 -5.93 8.66
C LYS A 203 -7.28 -5.43 7.50
N ALA A 204 -7.49 -4.19 7.04
CA ALA A 204 -6.65 -3.58 6.02
C ALA A 204 -5.25 -3.25 6.55
N SER A 205 -5.15 -2.74 7.78
CA SER A 205 -3.87 -2.48 8.44
C SER A 205 -3.04 -3.75 8.57
N LEU A 206 -3.66 -4.87 8.98
CA LEU A 206 -3.01 -6.17 9.10
C LEU A 206 -2.43 -6.64 7.75
N ALA A 207 -3.20 -6.55 6.68
CA ALA A 207 -2.74 -6.94 5.35
C ALA A 207 -1.56 -6.08 4.86
N ILE A 208 -1.63 -4.76 5.07
CA ILE A 208 -0.51 -3.86 4.74
C ILE A 208 0.72 -4.23 5.57
N LEU A 209 0.57 -4.45 6.88
CA LEU A 209 1.66 -4.79 7.77
C LEU A 209 2.36 -6.08 7.33
N GLU A 210 1.61 -7.15 7.06
CA GLU A 210 2.15 -8.42 6.57
C GLU A 210 2.96 -8.22 5.28
N LYS A 211 2.50 -7.36 4.36
CA LYS A 211 3.22 -7.07 3.13
C LYS A 211 4.48 -6.21 3.35
N VAL A 212 4.44 -5.30 4.31
CA VAL A 212 5.62 -4.53 4.72
C VAL A 212 6.67 -5.46 5.32
N GLU A 213 6.31 -6.37 6.21
CA GLU A 213 7.24 -7.38 6.75
C GLU A 213 7.83 -8.24 5.63
N GLU A 214 7.01 -8.68 4.66
CA GLU A 214 7.47 -9.48 3.52
C GLU A 214 8.52 -8.75 2.67
N ILE A 215 8.33 -7.45 2.41
CA ILE A 215 9.24 -6.66 1.56
C ILE A 215 10.48 -6.19 2.32
N THR A 216 10.31 -5.76 3.57
CA THR A 216 11.37 -5.09 4.34
C THR A 216 12.16 -6.06 5.21
N GLY A 217 11.58 -7.22 5.56
CA GLY A 217 12.15 -8.18 6.50
C GLY A 217 12.09 -7.75 7.97
N VAL A 218 11.47 -6.60 8.27
CA VAL A 218 11.21 -6.15 9.65
C VAL A 218 10.15 -7.05 10.26
N GLU A 219 10.31 -7.40 11.54
CA GLU A 219 9.32 -8.16 12.30
C GLU A 219 8.60 -7.23 13.28
N VAL A 220 7.26 -7.17 13.16
CA VAL A 220 6.41 -6.33 14.00
C VAL A 220 5.44 -7.24 14.76
N PRO A 221 5.43 -7.22 16.10
CA PRO A 221 4.42 -7.90 16.88
C PRO A 221 3.03 -7.41 16.49
N ARG A 222 2.16 -8.34 16.10
CA ARG A 222 0.79 -8.01 15.68
C ARG A 222 -0.10 -7.52 16.83
N GLY A 223 0.30 -7.75 18.09
CA GLY A 223 -0.53 -7.43 19.25
C GLY A 223 -1.94 -8.01 19.10
N ASP A 224 -2.94 -7.18 19.37
CA ASP A 224 -4.35 -7.54 19.27
C ASP A 224 -4.92 -7.35 17.84
N LEU A 225 -4.10 -6.95 16.85
CA LEU A 225 -4.56 -6.54 15.51
C LEU A 225 -5.30 -7.66 14.77
N VAL A 226 -4.92 -8.92 15.02
CA VAL A 226 -5.58 -10.09 14.43
C VAL A 226 -6.98 -10.27 15.01
N GLU A 227 -7.14 -10.11 16.33
CA GLU A 227 -8.45 -10.19 16.98
C GLU A 227 -9.32 -8.99 16.61
N GLU A 228 -8.74 -7.79 16.52
CA GLU A 228 -9.43 -6.59 16.06
C GLU A 228 -9.92 -6.74 14.61
N ALA A 229 -9.12 -7.33 13.72
CA ALA A 229 -9.51 -7.59 12.34
C ALA A 229 -10.70 -8.56 12.26
N ALA A 230 -10.69 -9.64 13.05
CA ALA A 230 -11.80 -10.60 13.11
C ALA A 230 -13.08 -9.98 13.72
N ALA A 231 -12.93 -9.18 14.77
CA ALA A 231 -14.04 -8.47 15.40
C ALA A 231 -14.65 -7.42 14.45
N TRP A 232 -13.81 -6.72 13.68
CA TRP A 232 -14.24 -5.77 12.66
C TRP A 232 -15.07 -6.46 11.57
N GLU A 233 -14.60 -7.60 11.05
CA GLU A 233 -15.32 -8.38 10.04
C GLU A 233 -16.68 -8.86 10.56
N SER A 234 -16.70 -9.47 11.74
CA SER A 234 -17.95 -9.91 12.40
C SER A 234 -18.91 -8.76 12.68
N GLY A 235 -18.38 -7.57 12.98
CA GLY A 235 -19.17 -6.36 13.18
C GLY A 235 -19.88 -5.89 11.90
N ILE A 236 -19.21 -5.99 10.75
CA ILE A 236 -19.81 -5.65 9.45
C ILE A 236 -20.82 -6.71 9.04
N ASP A 237 -20.51 -7.99 9.23
CA ASP A 237 -21.46 -9.09 8.98
C ASP A 237 -22.78 -8.87 9.72
N ALA A 238 -22.70 -8.48 11.00
CA ALA A 238 -23.87 -8.19 11.81
C ALA A 238 -24.68 -6.99 11.29
N LEU A 239 -24.00 -5.95 10.79
CA LEU A 239 -24.67 -4.79 10.19
C LEU A 239 -25.30 -5.12 8.82
N ALA A 240 -24.70 -6.05 8.07
CA ALA A 240 -25.21 -6.52 6.78
C ALA A 240 -26.35 -7.52 6.89
N ALA A 241 -26.42 -8.28 7.98
CA ALA A 241 -27.43 -9.33 8.16
C ALA A 241 -28.88 -8.81 8.15
N ASP A 242 -29.11 -7.57 8.57
CA ASP A 242 -30.44 -6.96 8.68
C ASP A 242 -30.88 -6.22 7.39
N ASP A 243 -30.04 -6.18 6.35
CA ASP A 243 -30.29 -5.48 5.09
C ASP A 243 -30.11 -6.43 3.89
N GLU A 244 -31.23 -6.93 3.34
CA GLU A 244 -31.24 -7.87 2.21
C GLU A 244 -30.58 -7.29 0.93
N ASP A 245 -30.71 -5.98 0.70
CA ASP A 245 -30.11 -5.32 -0.47
C ASP A 245 -28.59 -5.26 -0.32
N MET A 246 -28.10 -4.92 0.88
CA MET A 246 -26.66 -4.93 1.20
C MET A 246 -26.08 -6.34 1.14
N ALA A 247 -26.76 -7.34 1.69
CA ALA A 247 -26.33 -8.73 1.61
C ALA A 247 -26.23 -9.23 0.16
N GLY A 248 -27.24 -8.94 -0.68
CA GLY A 248 -27.22 -9.30 -2.09
C GLY A 248 -26.12 -8.56 -2.88
N TYR A 249 -25.80 -7.32 -2.50
CA TYR A 249 -24.69 -6.59 -3.08
C TYR A 249 -23.32 -7.18 -2.70
N ILE A 250 -23.12 -7.52 -1.42
CA ILE A 250 -21.90 -8.18 -0.94
C ILE A 250 -21.69 -9.51 -1.67
N GLU A 251 -22.73 -10.32 -1.84
CA GLU A 251 -22.65 -11.58 -2.59
C GLU A 251 -22.18 -11.37 -4.04
N GLN A 252 -22.63 -10.30 -4.71
CA GLN A 252 -22.15 -9.97 -6.05
C GLN A 252 -20.66 -9.61 -6.06
N LEU A 253 -20.19 -8.86 -5.07
CA LEU A 253 -18.77 -8.52 -4.91
C LEU A 253 -17.93 -9.77 -4.64
N GLU A 254 -18.43 -10.70 -3.82
CA GLU A 254 -17.80 -12.00 -3.57
C GLU A 254 -17.67 -12.82 -4.85
N GLN A 255 -18.76 -12.97 -5.62
CA GLN A 255 -18.73 -13.71 -6.89
C GLN A 255 -17.74 -13.10 -7.89
N ALA A 256 -17.73 -11.76 -8.01
CA ALA A 256 -16.79 -11.06 -8.86
C ALA A 256 -15.33 -11.31 -8.42
N ARG A 257 -15.07 -11.27 -7.11
CA ARG A 257 -13.74 -11.51 -6.55
C ARG A 257 -13.27 -12.95 -6.75
N ASP A 258 -14.12 -13.92 -6.38
CA ASP A 258 -13.79 -15.35 -6.47
C ASP A 258 -13.56 -15.77 -7.93
N THR A 259 -14.22 -15.11 -8.89
CA THR A 259 -13.96 -15.32 -10.33
C THR A 259 -12.55 -14.90 -10.73
N VAL A 260 -12.08 -13.74 -10.26
CA VAL A 260 -10.74 -13.21 -10.54
C VAL A 260 -9.66 -14.07 -9.88
N ASP A 261 -9.89 -14.52 -8.66
CA ASP A 261 -8.94 -15.35 -7.90
C ASP A 261 -8.95 -16.82 -8.35
N SER A 262 -9.87 -17.22 -9.23
CA SER A 262 -9.99 -18.61 -9.70
C SER A 262 -8.75 -19.04 -10.52
N PRO A 263 -8.23 -20.27 -10.34
CA PRO A 263 -7.10 -20.78 -11.11
C PRO A 263 -7.34 -20.77 -12.62
N GLU A 264 -8.60 -20.90 -13.04
CA GLU A 264 -9.05 -20.92 -14.44
C GLU A 264 -8.98 -19.53 -15.10
N ALA A 265 -9.00 -18.45 -14.31
CA ALA A 265 -8.82 -17.07 -14.78
C ALA A 265 -7.33 -16.65 -14.87
N SER A 266 -6.40 -17.50 -14.43
CA SER A 266 -4.96 -17.22 -14.58
C SER A 266 -4.60 -17.11 -16.07
N GLY A 267 -3.74 -16.15 -16.43
CA GLY A 267 -3.34 -15.93 -17.83
C GLY A 267 -2.77 -17.18 -18.51
N GLU A 268 -2.19 -18.10 -17.74
CA GLU A 268 -1.70 -19.41 -18.20
C GLU A 268 -2.83 -20.39 -18.54
N ALA A 269 -3.92 -20.43 -17.77
CA ALA A 269 -5.09 -21.27 -18.07
C ALA A 269 -5.84 -20.76 -19.32
N ILE A 270 -5.99 -19.43 -19.45
CA ILE A 270 -6.57 -18.79 -20.63
C ILE A 270 -5.67 -19.03 -21.86
N ALA A 271 -4.35 -18.94 -21.72
CA ALA A 271 -3.39 -19.25 -22.78
C ALA A 271 -3.44 -20.75 -23.17
N GLN A 272 -3.56 -21.68 -22.23
CA GLN A 272 -3.70 -23.11 -22.50
C GLN A 272 -5.02 -23.45 -23.21
N GLU A 273 -6.13 -22.82 -22.84
CA GLU A 273 -7.42 -22.93 -23.55
C GLU A 273 -7.32 -22.36 -24.97
N PHE A 274 -6.64 -21.22 -25.15
CA PHE A 274 -6.41 -20.61 -26.45
C PHE A 274 -5.53 -21.49 -27.36
N GLU A 275 -4.45 -22.07 -26.85
CA GLU A 275 -3.62 -23.04 -27.57
C GLU A 275 -4.40 -24.31 -27.92
N ARG A 276 -5.23 -24.81 -27.00
CA ARG A 276 -6.10 -25.98 -27.23
C ARG A 276 -7.13 -25.70 -28.32
N TYR A 277 -7.67 -24.48 -28.39
CA TYR A 277 -8.58 -24.02 -29.44
C TYR A 277 -7.89 -23.93 -30.81
N LEU A 278 -6.67 -23.39 -30.88
CA LEU A 278 -5.88 -23.32 -32.12
C LEU A 278 -5.52 -24.72 -32.65
N ARG A 279 -5.07 -25.64 -31.79
CA ARG A 279 -4.79 -27.04 -32.17
C ARG A 279 -6.02 -27.77 -32.71
N LYS A 280 -7.21 -27.45 -32.20
CA LYS A 280 -8.49 -28.02 -32.68
C LYS A 280 -8.87 -27.54 -34.09
N ARG A 281 -8.36 -26.38 -34.50
CA ARG A 281 -8.58 -25.78 -35.83
C ARG A 281 -7.57 -26.29 -36.85
N ASP A 282 -6.32 -26.48 -36.46
CA ASP A 282 -5.28 -27.08 -37.31
C ASP A 282 -5.53 -28.58 -37.59
N GLY A 283 -6.23 -29.28 -36.70
CA GLY A 283 -6.67 -30.67 -36.91
C GLY A 283 -7.86 -30.85 -37.87
N LYS A 284 -8.40 -29.77 -38.45
CA LYS A 284 -9.57 -29.80 -39.36
C LYS A 284 -9.29 -29.24 -40.77
N SER A 285 -8.03 -29.10 -41.16
CA SER A 285 -7.62 -28.83 -42.55
C SER A 285 -6.68 -29.92 -43.05
N GLY A 286 -7.23 -31.11 -43.23
CA GLY A 286 -6.65 -32.19 -44.01
C GLY A 286 -7.78 -32.94 -44.74
N ASP A 287 -7.54 -33.25 -46.02
CA ASP A 287 -8.42 -33.87 -47.04
C ASP A 287 -9.35 -32.88 -47.78
N ASP A 288 -9.23 -32.62 -49.10
CA ASP A 288 -8.60 -33.31 -50.24
C ASP A 288 -8.38 -32.28 -51.39
N PRO A 289 -7.35 -32.39 -52.27
CA PRO A 289 -7.09 -31.42 -53.33
C PRO A 289 -8.05 -31.60 -54.51
N TRP A 290 -8.90 -30.60 -54.78
CA TRP A 290 -9.68 -30.57 -56.00
C TRP A 290 -8.78 -30.35 -57.23
N ARG A 291 -8.82 -31.28 -58.19
CA ARG A 291 -8.08 -31.24 -59.46
C ARG A 291 -9.06 -30.98 -60.62
N PRO A 292 -8.88 -29.93 -61.45
CA PRO A 292 -9.76 -29.69 -62.59
C PRO A 292 -9.42 -30.63 -63.78
N PRO A 293 -10.38 -30.92 -64.67
CA PRO A 293 -10.12 -31.70 -65.87
C PRO A 293 -9.39 -30.86 -66.93
N ALA A 294 -8.46 -31.50 -67.64
CA ALA A 294 -7.66 -30.90 -68.71
C ALA A 294 -8.47 -30.70 -70.00
N ALA A 295 -8.09 -29.69 -70.78
CA ALA A 295 -8.67 -29.30 -72.06
C ALA A 295 -8.54 -30.36 -73.15
#